data_AF-A0A7J9QC03-F1
#
_entry.id   AF-A0A7J9QC03-F1
#
_cell.length_a   1.000
_cell.length_b   1.000
_cell.length_c   1.000
_cell.angle_alpha   90.00
_cell.angle_beta   90.00
_cell.angle_gamma   90.00
#
_symmetry.space_group_name_H-M   'P 1'
#
loop_
_entity.id
_entity.type
_entity.pdbx_description
1 polymer ?
#
loop_
_entity_poly.entity_id
_entity_poly.type
_entity_poly.pdbx_seq_one_letter_code
_entity_poly.pdbx_strand_id
1 'polypeptide(L)'
;KYDYDGFVFLSKHAAESGVLALTCHSTGNFSEAKFGGNDRQVAIPHPDLQKYYLQTLQKHQSDFSEFQITIEATHHGPTALTKPTIFIEIGTTQKQWTDVSLCESVANLVHQVFVNKLPENPVAICFGGTHYSTKFTHELLEGKFALGTVIPKHALDELDEELFSHIIKQNQMAKYALLDWRGLGANKQKILELLKSTSLEIIKL
;
A
#
# COMPACT_ATOMS: atom_id res chain seq x y z
N LYS A 1 -1.69 -12.31 -27.36
CA LYS A 1 -1.84 -12.08 -25.91
C LYS A 1 -0.51 -11.52 -25.42
N TYR A 2 -0.52 -10.34 -24.81
CA TYR A 2 0.68 -9.79 -24.19
C TYR A 2 0.87 -10.46 -22.83
N ASP A 3 2.11 -10.81 -22.48
CA ASP A 3 2.49 -11.20 -21.13
C ASP A 3 2.90 -9.94 -20.36
N TYR A 4 2.51 -9.85 -19.10
CA TYR A 4 2.76 -8.71 -18.24
C TYR A 4 3.18 -9.17 -16.84
N ASP A 5 4.11 -8.43 -16.25
CA ASP A 5 4.65 -8.74 -14.93
C ASP A 5 3.74 -8.26 -13.80
N GLY A 6 2.90 -7.27 -14.05
CA GLY A 6 2.01 -6.67 -13.06
C GLY A 6 1.08 -5.62 -13.66
N PHE A 7 0.30 -4.98 -12.79
CA PHE A 7 -0.65 -3.92 -13.12
C PHE A 7 -0.38 -2.69 -12.26
N VAL A 8 -0.28 -1.52 -12.91
CA VAL A 8 -0.21 -0.23 -12.24
C VAL A 8 -1.36 0.64 -12.72
N PHE A 9 -2.21 1.01 -11.77
CA PHE A 9 -3.38 1.86 -12.01
C PHE A 9 -3.02 3.30 -11.69
N LEU A 10 -3.02 4.16 -12.72
CA LEU A 10 -2.93 5.60 -12.53
C LEU A 10 -4.34 6.13 -12.27
N SER A 11 -4.59 6.60 -11.06
CA SER A 11 -5.94 6.87 -10.57
C SER A 11 -6.02 8.22 -9.84
N LYS A 12 -7.25 8.59 -9.49
CA LYS A 12 -7.53 9.74 -8.64
C LYS A 12 -7.70 9.27 -7.21
N HIS A 13 -7.09 10.01 -6.28
CA HIS A 13 -7.37 9.89 -4.87
C HIS A 13 -8.45 10.91 -4.49
N ALA A 14 -9.48 10.48 -3.73
CA ALA A 14 -10.55 11.36 -3.26
C ALA A 14 -10.76 11.16 -1.75
N ALA A 15 -10.66 12.25 -0.99
CA ALA A 15 -10.82 12.25 0.45
C ALA A 15 -11.55 13.51 0.94
N GLU A 16 -12.44 13.32 1.92
CA GLU A 16 -13.25 14.40 2.50
C GLU A 16 -12.42 15.48 3.19
N SER A 17 -11.21 15.15 3.64
CA SER A 17 -10.31 16.09 4.32
C SER A 17 -9.83 17.23 3.42
N GLY A 18 -9.88 17.05 2.10
CA GLY A 18 -9.35 18.01 1.11
C GLY A 18 -7.82 18.17 1.13
N VAL A 19 -7.11 17.40 1.96
CA VAL A 19 -5.64 17.43 2.05
C VAL A 19 -5.07 16.92 0.74
N LEU A 20 -4.20 17.71 0.09
CA LEU A 20 -3.53 17.30 -1.14
C LEU A 20 -2.54 16.19 -0.86
N ALA A 21 -2.63 15.09 -1.61
CA ALA A 21 -1.79 13.93 -1.41
C ALA A 21 -1.38 13.29 -2.73
N LEU A 22 -0.14 12.81 -2.78
CA LEU A 22 0.33 11.88 -3.79
C LEU A 22 0.52 10.54 -3.09
N THR A 23 -0.24 9.54 -3.52
CA THR A 23 -0.37 8.29 -2.78
C THR A 23 -0.08 7.07 -3.63
N CYS A 24 0.18 5.96 -2.94
CA CYS A 24 0.41 4.68 -3.58
C CYS A 24 -0.02 3.54 -2.65
N HIS A 25 -0.85 2.62 -3.12
CA HIS A 25 -1.36 1.55 -2.26
C HIS A 25 -1.76 0.27 -3.01
N SER A 26 -1.64 -0.85 -2.31
CA SER A 26 -2.16 -2.15 -2.74
C SER A 26 -3.68 -2.18 -2.63
N THR A 27 -4.34 -3.02 -3.43
CA THR A 27 -5.80 -3.18 -3.42
C THR A 27 -6.26 -4.39 -2.61
N GLY A 28 -7.44 -4.31 -2.03
CA GLY A 28 -8.01 -5.37 -1.21
C GLY A 28 -9.20 -4.96 -0.37
N ASN A 29 -10.05 -5.93 -0.04
CA ASN A 29 -11.17 -5.75 0.87
C ASN A 29 -11.01 -6.71 2.05
N PHE A 30 -11.02 -6.18 3.28
CA PHE A 30 -10.96 -7.00 4.50
C PHE A 30 -12.34 -7.49 4.95
N SER A 31 -13.42 -6.85 4.48
CA SER A 31 -14.80 -7.26 4.69
C SER A 31 -15.57 -7.17 3.37
N GLU A 32 -16.55 -6.28 3.25
CA GLU A 32 -17.39 -6.08 2.06
C GLU A 32 -16.68 -5.23 0.98
N ALA A 33 -16.77 -5.66 -0.27
CA ALA A 33 -16.21 -5.01 -1.45
C ALA A 33 -17.10 -3.90 -2.00
N LYS A 34 -17.22 -2.79 -1.27
CA LYS A 34 -18.08 -1.66 -1.65
C LYS A 34 -17.62 -0.92 -2.91
N PHE A 35 -16.33 -0.97 -3.21
CA PHE A 35 -15.70 -0.24 -4.30
C PHE A 35 -14.93 -1.19 -5.23
N GLY A 36 -15.57 -2.31 -5.57
CA GLY A 36 -15.06 -3.31 -6.49
C GLY A 36 -14.15 -4.37 -5.86
N GLY A 37 -13.83 -5.40 -6.65
CA GLY A 37 -13.17 -6.61 -6.16
C GLY A 37 -14.15 -7.58 -5.50
N ASN A 38 -13.60 -8.58 -4.82
CA ASN A 38 -14.37 -9.56 -4.05
C ASN A 38 -14.26 -9.25 -2.56
N ASP A 39 -15.28 -9.69 -1.82
CA ASP A 39 -15.28 -9.66 -0.36
C ASP A 39 -14.11 -10.47 0.20
N ARG A 40 -13.54 -9.98 1.31
CA ARG A 40 -12.50 -10.68 2.07
C ARG A 40 -11.32 -11.16 1.20
N GLN A 41 -10.95 -10.38 0.18
CA GLN A 41 -9.85 -10.69 -0.72
C GLN A 41 -8.92 -9.50 -0.88
N VAL A 42 -7.61 -9.71 -0.72
CA VAL A 42 -6.56 -8.77 -1.14
C VAL A 42 -5.92 -9.19 -2.46
N ALA A 43 -5.43 -8.23 -3.25
CA ALA A 43 -4.61 -8.50 -4.43
C ALA A 43 -3.16 -8.84 -4.04
N ILE A 44 -2.38 -9.33 -5.00
CA ILE A 44 -0.93 -9.46 -4.86
C ILE A 44 -0.33 -8.04 -4.86
N PRO A 45 0.40 -7.61 -3.82
CA PRO A 45 0.97 -6.27 -3.76
C PRO A 45 2.16 -6.12 -4.71
N HIS A 46 2.62 -4.87 -4.91
CA HIS A 46 3.83 -4.56 -5.67
C HIS A 46 4.87 -3.78 -4.81
N PRO A 47 5.46 -4.40 -3.77
CA PRO A 47 6.14 -3.69 -2.68
C PRO A 47 7.34 -2.83 -3.12
N ASP A 48 8.23 -3.39 -3.94
CA ASP A 48 9.44 -2.68 -4.36
C ASP A 48 9.12 -1.50 -5.28
N LEU A 49 8.09 -1.63 -6.13
CA LEU A 49 7.60 -0.52 -6.96
C LEU A 49 6.97 0.56 -6.09
N GLN A 50 6.14 0.18 -5.10
CA GLN A 50 5.56 1.12 -4.14
C GLN A 50 6.65 1.96 -3.47
N LYS A 51 7.65 1.26 -2.91
CA LYS A 51 8.74 1.89 -2.18
C LYS A 51 9.54 2.81 -3.08
N TYR A 52 9.97 2.30 -4.23
CA TYR A 52 10.82 3.09 -5.13
C TYR A 52 10.07 4.29 -5.71
N TYR A 53 8.77 4.16 -5.99
CA TYR A 53 7.93 5.27 -6.41
C TYR A 53 7.79 6.35 -5.33
N LEU A 54 7.40 6.00 -4.10
CA LEU A 54 7.25 6.99 -3.03
C LEU A 54 8.58 7.66 -2.67
N GLN A 55 9.71 6.91 -2.68
CA GLN A 55 11.04 7.50 -2.51
C GLN A 55 11.42 8.42 -3.67
N THR A 56 10.99 8.11 -4.89
CA THR A 56 11.20 8.97 -6.05
C THR A 56 10.39 10.26 -5.91
N LEU A 57 9.12 10.20 -5.53
CA LEU A 57 8.35 11.41 -5.19
C LEU A 57 9.05 12.22 -4.10
N GLN A 58 9.54 11.58 -3.04
CA GLN A 58 10.16 12.27 -1.91
C GLN A 58 11.43 13.03 -2.29
N LYS A 59 12.23 12.50 -3.23
CA LYS A 59 13.39 13.19 -3.80
C LYS A 59 12.99 14.44 -4.60
N HIS A 60 11.77 14.46 -5.13
CA HIS A 60 11.17 15.55 -5.89
C HIS A 60 10.14 16.35 -5.07
N GLN A 61 10.16 16.25 -3.74
CA GLN A 61 9.16 16.93 -2.87
C GLN A 61 9.08 18.44 -3.12
N SER A 62 10.16 19.10 -3.56
CA SER A 62 10.14 20.52 -3.91
C SER A 62 9.13 20.86 -5.00
N ASP A 63 8.95 19.94 -5.97
CA ASP A 63 8.08 20.10 -7.13
C ASP A 63 6.59 19.91 -6.72
N PHE A 64 6.37 19.28 -5.56
CA PHE A 64 5.04 18.98 -5.00
C PHE A 64 4.91 19.52 -3.57
N SER A 65 5.48 20.69 -3.29
CA SER A 65 5.61 21.23 -1.92
C SER A 65 4.28 21.34 -1.14
N GLU A 66 3.15 21.47 -1.83
CA GLU A 66 1.80 21.50 -1.22
C GLU A 66 1.21 20.11 -0.95
N PHE A 67 1.81 19.05 -1.48
CA PHE A 67 1.31 17.68 -1.39
C PHE A 67 1.98 16.91 -0.26
N GLN A 68 1.18 16.16 0.46
CA GLN A 68 1.66 15.09 1.32
C GLN A 68 1.99 13.86 0.47
N ILE A 69 3.24 13.38 0.53
CA ILE A 69 3.58 12.04 0.04
C ILE A 69 3.27 11.05 1.15
N THR A 70 2.33 10.14 0.91
CA THR A 70 1.95 9.15 1.92
C THR A 70 1.46 7.87 1.30
N ILE A 71 1.69 6.76 2.00
CA ILE A 71 1.00 5.52 1.69
C ILE A 71 -0.47 5.60 2.15
N GLU A 72 -1.31 4.77 1.53
CA GLU A 72 -2.62 4.42 2.05
C GLU A 72 -2.68 2.95 2.49
N ALA A 73 -3.62 2.65 3.36
CA ALA A 73 -3.99 1.30 3.70
C ALA A 73 -4.48 0.53 2.46
N THR A 74 -4.40 -0.79 2.52
CA THR A 74 -4.98 -1.64 1.47
C THR A 74 -6.50 -1.50 1.50
N HIS A 75 -7.08 -1.09 0.39
CA HIS A 75 -8.52 -0.89 0.26
C HIS A 75 -8.96 -0.99 -1.21
N HIS A 76 -10.26 -1.20 -1.40
CA HIS A 76 -10.99 -1.30 -2.67
C HIS A 76 -10.45 -2.31 -3.70
N GLY A 77 -11.17 -2.48 -4.81
CA GLY A 77 -10.78 -3.40 -5.88
C GLY A 77 -9.80 -2.81 -6.90
N PRO A 78 -9.31 -3.62 -7.85
CA PRO A 78 -9.62 -5.03 -8.06
C PRO A 78 -8.80 -5.96 -7.14
N THR A 79 -9.31 -7.17 -6.90
CA THR A 79 -8.67 -8.16 -5.98
C THR A 79 -8.32 -9.48 -6.65
N ALA A 80 -9.03 -9.83 -7.74
CA ALA A 80 -8.91 -11.11 -8.43
C ALA A 80 -7.88 -11.10 -9.58
N LEU A 81 -6.87 -10.24 -9.50
CA LEU A 81 -5.77 -10.21 -10.47
C LEU A 81 -4.68 -11.21 -10.07
N THR A 82 -4.13 -11.91 -11.05
CA THR A 82 -3.16 -13.00 -10.84
C THR A 82 -1.69 -12.52 -10.84
N LYS A 83 -1.47 -11.21 -10.90
CA LYS A 83 -0.15 -10.57 -10.93
C LYS A 83 -0.12 -9.39 -9.96
N PRO A 84 1.06 -8.96 -9.48
CA PRO A 84 1.23 -7.76 -8.65
C PRO A 84 0.41 -6.58 -9.14
N THR A 85 -0.27 -5.91 -8.22
CA THR A 85 -1.22 -4.82 -8.50
C THR A 85 -0.99 -3.68 -7.54
N ILE A 86 -1.01 -2.46 -8.06
CA ILE A 86 -0.87 -1.26 -7.23
C ILE A 86 -1.53 -0.04 -7.88
N PHE A 87 -2.02 0.86 -7.03
CA PHE A 87 -2.53 2.17 -7.42
C PHE A 87 -1.47 3.23 -7.16
N ILE A 88 -1.36 4.16 -8.11
CA ILE A 88 -0.61 5.41 -7.99
C ILE A 88 -1.61 6.52 -8.22
N GLU A 89 -1.76 7.40 -7.23
CA GLU A 89 -2.87 8.34 -7.25
C GLU A 89 -2.45 9.78 -7.03
N ILE A 90 -3.23 10.67 -7.65
CA ILE A 90 -3.17 12.12 -7.47
C ILE A 90 -4.43 12.54 -6.74
N GLY A 91 -4.26 13.17 -5.58
CA GLY A 91 -5.33 13.68 -4.76
C GLY A 91 -5.35 15.21 -4.65
N THR A 92 -6.48 15.82 -4.30
CA THR A 92 -7.66 15.14 -3.72
C THR A 92 -8.96 15.58 -4.35
N THR A 93 -8.91 16.57 -5.25
CA THR A 93 -10.10 17.14 -5.89
C THR A 93 -9.94 17.19 -7.40
N GLN A 94 -11.06 17.45 -8.10
CA GLN A 94 -11.06 17.63 -9.55
C GLN A 94 -10.03 18.64 -10.03
N LYS A 95 -9.72 19.68 -9.24
CA LYS A 95 -8.67 20.66 -9.58
C LYS A 95 -7.34 19.97 -9.87
N GLN A 96 -6.91 19.04 -9.01
CA GLN A 96 -5.66 18.30 -9.19
C GLN A 96 -5.79 17.22 -10.25
N TRP A 97 -6.92 16.51 -10.32
CA TRP A 97 -7.11 15.42 -11.29
C TRP A 97 -7.09 15.89 -12.74
N THR A 98 -7.48 17.15 -13.01
CA THR A 98 -7.47 17.75 -14.35
C THR A 98 -6.28 18.67 -14.60
N ASP A 99 -5.37 18.81 -13.64
CA ASP A 99 -4.14 19.58 -13.83
C ASP A 99 -3.16 18.76 -14.68
N VAL A 100 -3.09 19.09 -15.97
CA VAL A 100 -2.24 18.39 -16.94
C VAL A 100 -0.77 18.47 -16.55
N SER A 101 -0.31 19.61 -16.02
CA SER A 101 1.10 19.79 -15.65
C SER A 101 1.45 18.92 -14.45
N LEU A 102 0.57 18.84 -13.45
CA LEU A 102 0.74 17.95 -12.30
C LEU A 102 0.75 16.48 -12.74
N CYS A 103 -0.22 16.09 -13.56
CA CYS A 103 -0.33 14.72 -14.09
C CYS A 103 0.90 14.34 -14.92
N GLU A 104 1.41 15.24 -15.75
CA GLU A 104 2.63 15.03 -16.54
C GLU A 104 3.87 14.87 -15.64
N SER A 105 4.02 15.72 -14.63
CA SER A 105 5.11 15.61 -13.64
C SER A 105 5.09 14.26 -12.92
N VAL A 106 3.93 13.81 -12.44
CA VAL A 106 3.78 12.50 -11.80
C VAL A 106 4.04 11.36 -12.79
N ALA A 107 3.50 11.45 -14.01
CA ALA A 107 3.72 10.44 -15.06
C ALA A 107 5.20 10.30 -15.44
N ASN A 108 5.95 11.40 -15.49
CA ASN A 108 7.39 11.38 -15.73
C ASN A 108 8.15 10.65 -14.62
N LEU A 109 7.76 10.83 -13.35
CA LEU A 109 8.36 10.10 -12.22
C LEU A 109 7.98 8.63 -12.21
N VAL A 110 6.75 8.29 -12.59
CA VAL A 110 6.33 6.89 -12.81
C VAL A 110 7.19 6.26 -13.91
N HIS A 111 7.33 6.92 -15.07
CA HIS A 111 8.17 6.44 -16.16
C HIS A 111 9.64 6.26 -15.72
N GLN A 112 10.19 7.23 -14.97
CA GLN A 112 11.53 7.13 -14.38
C GLN A 112 11.66 5.88 -13.51
N VAL A 113 10.67 5.57 -12.67
CA VAL A 113 10.67 4.35 -11.85
C VAL A 113 10.72 3.09 -12.72
N PHE A 114 9.92 3.05 -13.80
CA PHE A 114 9.83 1.87 -14.67
C PHE A 114 11.06 1.63 -15.56
N VAL A 115 11.75 2.67 -16.02
CA VAL A 115 12.96 2.50 -16.86
C VAL A 115 14.19 2.13 -16.04
N ASN A 116 14.12 2.28 -14.71
CA ASN A 116 15.18 1.89 -13.80
C ASN A 116 14.93 0.50 -13.21
N LYS A 117 16.01 -0.21 -12.87
CA LYS A 117 15.91 -1.48 -12.16
C LYS A 117 15.34 -1.23 -10.77
N LEU A 118 14.22 -1.88 -10.43
CA LEU A 118 13.65 -1.84 -9.09
C LEU A 118 14.64 -2.43 -8.08
N PRO A 119 15.00 -1.69 -7.01
CA PRO A 119 15.78 -2.26 -5.91
C PRO A 119 14.98 -3.34 -5.19
N GLU A 120 15.60 -4.48 -4.91
CA GLU A 120 15.00 -5.52 -4.07
C GLU A 120 15.10 -5.13 -2.59
N ASN A 121 13.99 -5.20 -1.86
CA ASN A 121 13.94 -4.88 -0.43
C ASN A 121 13.40 -6.06 0.38
N PRO A 122 13.74 -6.17 1.68
CA PRO A 122 12.98 -7.05 2.56
C PRO A 122 11.52 -6.60 2.60
N VAL A 123 10.58 -7.52 2.34
CA VAL A 123 9.14 -7.19 2.28
C VAL A 123 8.45 -7.55 3.58
N ALA A 124 7.55 -6.66 4.02
CA ALA A 124 6.75 -6.86 5.23
C ALA A 124 5.24 -6.67 5.02
N ILE A 125 4.44 -7.49 5.70
CA ILE A 125 3.00 -7.28 5.86
C ILE A 125 2.80 -6.36 7.07
N CYS A 126 1.92 -5.36 6.94
CA CYS A 126 1.78 -4.30 7.93
C CYS A 126 0.45 -4.38 8.66
N PHE A 127 0.48 -4.30 10.00
CA PHE A 127 -0.70 -4.39 10.85
C PHE A 127 -0.82 -3.15 11.75
N GLY A 128 -1.99 -2.50 11.71
CA GLY A 128 -2.30 -1.32 12.52
C GLY A 128 -2.20 -0.01 11.74
N GLY A 129 -2.08 1.10 12.46
CA GLY A 129 -2.07 2.44 11.86
C GLY A 129 -3.45 2.94 11.40
N THR A 130 -3.47 4.18 10.94
CA THR A 130 -4.60 4.84 10.27
C THR A 130 -4.63 4.46 8.79
N HIS A 131 -5.63 4.97 8.05
CA HIS A 131 -5.67 4.86 6.58
C HIS A 131 -4.41 5.46 5.95
N TYR A 132 -4.01 6.66 6.37
CA TYR A 132 -2.74 7.30 5.99
C TYR A 132 -1.71 7.13 7.12
N SER A 133 -1.09 5.95 7.22
CA SER A 133 -0.22 5.59 8.35
C SER A 133 1.14 6.29 8.26
N THR A 134 1.41 7.23 9.16
CA THR A 134 2.69 7.97 9.21
C THR A 134 3.89 7.06 9.48
N LYS A 135 3.72 6.02 10.30
CA LYS A 135 4.80 5.05 10.59
C LYS A 135 5.18 4.23 9.37
N PHE A 136 4.19 3.78 8.60
CA PHE A 136 4.43 3.01 7.38
C PHE A 136 4.94 3.90 6.24
N THR A 137 4.46 5.15 6.14
CA THR A 137 5.05 6.16 5.25
C THR A 137 6.53 6.37 5.58
N HIS A 138 6.88 6.59 6.85
CA HIS A 138 8.27 6.74 7.26
C HIS A 138 9.12 5.50 6.92
N GLU A 139 8.60 4.29 7.12
CA GLU A 139 9.33 3.07 6.76
C GLU A 139 9.57 2.94 5.24
N LEU A 140 8.61 3.33 4.40
CA LEU A 140 8.81 3.33 2.95
C LEU A 140 9.85 4.36 2.51
N LEU A 141 9.82 5.55 3.09
CA LEU A 141 10.70 6.65 2.69
C LEU A 141 12.14 6.46 3.20
N GLU A 142 12.30 6.19 4.49
CA GLU A 142 13.58 6.22 5.20
C GLU A 142 14.03 4.83 5.70
N GLY A 143 13.08 3.90 5.82
CA GLY A 143 13.33 2.57 6.36
C GLY A 143 13.89 1.59 5.34
N LYS A 144 14.07 0.33 5.76
CA LYS A 144 14.59 -0.74 4.90
C LYS A 144 13.50 -1.57 4.25
N PHE A 145 12.30 -1.62 4.83
CA PHE A 145 11.25 -2.50 4.33
C PHE A 145 10.49 -1.91 3.14
N ALA A 146 10.16 -2.76 2.18
CA ALA A 146 9.06 -2.52 1.25
C ALA A 146 7.78 -3.16 1.83
N LEU A 147 6.62 -2.58 1.55
CA LEU A 147 5.38 -2.95 2.22
C LEU A 147 4.45 -3.71 1.27
N GLY A 148 3.93 -4.84 1.75
CA GLY A 148 2.92 -5.64 1.05
C GLY A 148 1.51 -5.13 1.32
N THR A 149 0.65 -6.01 1.82
CA THR A 149 -0.65 -5.61 2.35
C THR A 149 -0.48 -4.78 3.62
N VAL A 150 -1.21 -3.66 3.69
CA VAL A 150 -1.26 -2.76 4.85
C VAL A 150 -2.66 -2.81 5.45
N ILE A 151 -2.79 -3.53 6.56
CA ILE A 151 -4.06 -3.73 7.27
C ILE A 151 -4.23 -2.60 8.30
N PRO A 152 -5.14 -1.63 8.09
CA PRO A 152 -5.35 -0.54 9.01
C PRO A 152 -6.03 -1.03 10.29
N LYS A 153 -5.91 -0.27 11.38
CA LYS A 153 -6.45 -0.64 12.71
C LYS A 153 -7.92 -1.09 12.67
N HIS A 154 -8.77 -0.38 11.93
CA HIS A 154 -10.21 -0.65 11.87
C HIS A 154 -10.55 -1.96 11.16
N ALA A 155 -9.63 -2.52 10.36
CA ALA A 155 -9.82 -3.78 9.65
C ALA A 155 -9.24 -4.98 10.41
N LEU A 156 -8.54 -4.77 11.52
CA LEU A 156 -7.95 -5.87 12.30
C LEU A 156 -9.01 -6.77 12.95
N ASP A 157 -10.20 -6.25 13.23
CA ASP A 157 -11.31 -7.03 13.79
C ASP A 157 -11.83 -8.08 12.79
N GLU A 158 -11.73 -7.80 11.48
CA GLU A 158 -12.20 -8.67 10.39
C GLU A 158 -11.30 -9.90 10.14
N LEU A 159 -10.06 -9.86 10.63
CA LEU A 159 -9.07 -10.92 10.39
C LEU A 159 -9.45 -12.20 11.15
N ASP A 160 -9.86 -13.24 10.45
CA ASP A 160 -9.89 -14.62 10.97
C ASP A 160 -8.77 -15.44 10.31
N GLU A 161 -8.71 -16.73 10.61
CA GLU A 161 -7.70 -17.64 10.03
C GLU A 161 -7.80 -17.72 8.50
N GLU A 162 -9.00 -17.67 7.93
CA GLU A 162 -9.22 -17.77 6.49
C GLU A 162 -8.68 -16.53 5.77
N LEU A 163 -9.11 -15.33 6.19
CA LEU A 163 -8.65 -14.08 5.60
C LEU A 163 -7.15 -13.87 5.84
N PHE A 164 -6.64 -14.22 7.02
CA PHE A 164 -5.22 -14.15 7.29
C PHE A 164 -4.42 -15.07 6.36
N SER A 165 -4.84 -16.33 6.20
CA SER A 165 -4.23 -17.28 5.27
C SER A 165 -4.24 -16.77 3.83
N HIS A 166 -5.35 -16.16 3.39
CA HIS A 166 -5.44 -15.51 2.09
C HIS A 166 -4.42 -14.37 1.95
N ILE A 167 -4.31 -13.48 2.94
CA ILE A 167 -3.32 -12.39 2.94
C ILE A 167 -1.90 -12.95 2.85
N ILE A 168 -1.54 -13.96 3.64
CA ILE A 168 -0.23 -14.61 3.57
C ILE A 168 0.03 -15.17 2.16
N LYS A 169 -0.95 -15.84 1.56
CA LYS A 169 -0.84 -16.40 0.20
C LYS A 169 -0.65 -15.31 -0.87
N GLN A 170 -1.23 -14.13 -0.72
CA GLN A 170 -1.02 -13.04 -1.67
C GLN A 170 0.31 -12.30 -1.44
N ASN A 171 0.91 -12.47 -0.27
CA ASN A 171 2.15 -11.82 0.15
C ASN A 171 3.31 -12.83 0.27
N GLN A 172 3.43 -13.80 -0.65
CA GLN A 172 4.46 -14.86 -0.57
C GLN A 172 5.91 -14.34 -0.50
N MET A 173 6.15 -13.14 -1.01
CA MET A 173 7.47 -12.49 -0.94
C MET A 173 7.80 -11.93 0.45
N ALA A 174 6.81 -11.74 1.32
CA ALA A 174 7.00 -11.16 2.63
C ALA A 174 7.75 -12.13 3.56
N LYS A 175 8.74 -11.58 4.28
CA LYS A 175 9.52 -12.29 5.31
C LYS A 175 9.34 -11.69 6.70
N TYR A 176 8.66 -10.56 6.78
CA TYR A 176 8.50 -9.77 7.99
C TYR A 176 7.04 -9.39 8.23
N ALA A 177 6.70 -9.14 9.48
CA ALA A 177 5.45 -8.50 9.89
C ALA A 177 5.78 -7.22 10.66
N LEU A 178 5.38 -6.06 10.14
CA LEU A 178 5.50 -4.78 10.84
C LEU A 178 4.22 -4.53 11.62
N LEU A 179 4.38 -4.34 12.93
CA LEU A 179 3.27 -4.06 13.83
C LEU A 179 3.38 -2.61 14.28
N ASP A 180 2.46 -1.74 13.87
CA ASP A 180 2.26 -0.50 14.62
C ASP A 180 1.72 -0.89 16.00
N TRP A 181 2.61 -1.02 16.98
CA TRP A 181 2.27 -1.69 18.24
C TRP A 181 1.18 -0.94 18.99
N ARG A 182 1.15 0.39 18.89
CA ARG A 182 0.05 1.19 19.46
C ARG A 182 -1.20 1.10 18.58
N GLY A 183 -1.03 1.14 17.27
CA GLY A 183 -2.09 0.99 16.27
C GLY A 183 -2.85 -0.34 16.33
N LEU A 184 -2.25 -1.41 16.84
CA LEU A 184 -2.96 -2.69 17.01
C LEU A 184 -4.12 -2.64 18.03
N GLY A 185 -4.06 -1.75 19.03
CA GLY A 185 -5.12 -1.63 20.04
C GLY A 185 -5.41 -2.95 20.76
N ALA A 186 -6.70 -3.33 20.83
CA ALA A 186 -7.16 -4.57 21.46
C ALA A 186 -6.77 -5.83 20.67
N ASN A 187 -6.41 -5.70 19.39
CA ASN A 187 -6.09 -6.83 18.51
C ASN A 187 -4.66 -7.37 18.69
N LYS A 188 -3.84 -6.81 19.59
CA LYS A 188 -2.44 -7.25 19.79
C LYS A 188 -2.30 -8.76 19.95
N GLN A 189 -3.07 -9.36 20.86
CA GLN A 189 -2.96 -10.80 21.13
C GLN A 189 -3.42 -11.63 19.93
N LYS A 190 -4.53 -11.23 19.30
CA LYS A 190 -5.08 -11.85 18.09
C LYS A 190 -4.05 -11.89 16.96
N ILE A 191 -3.42 -10.75 16.67
CA ILE A 191 -2.41 -10.66 15.60
C ILE A 191 -1.16 -11.47 15.93
N LEU A 192 -0.69 -11.44 17.19
CA LEU A 192 0.43 -12.28 17.60
C LEU A 192 0.10 -13.77 17.48
N GLU A 193 -1.13 -14.19 17.78
CA GLU A 193 -1.55 -15.59 17.65
C GLU A 193 -1.58 -16.03 16.18
N LEU A 194 -2.19 -15.24 15.30
CA LEU A 194 -2.19 -15.50 13.86
C LEU A 194 -0.76 -15.64 13.31
N LEU A 195 0.15 -14.73 13.71
CA LEU A 195 1.54 -14.73 13.23
C LEU A 195 2.36 -15.95 13.69
N LYS A 196 2.00 -16.63 14.79
CA LYS A 196 2.67 -17.87 15.22
C LYS A 196 2.56 -19.00 14.20
N SER A 197 1.53 -18.97 13.36
CA SER A 197 1.34 -19.94 12.26
C SER A 197 2.26 -19.69 11.06
N THR A 198 3.09 -18.64 11.11
CA THR A 198 3.92 -18.18 9.99
C THR A 198 5.40 -18.17 10.37
N SER A 199 6.28 -18.08 9.37
CA SER A 199 7.72 -17.84 9.56
C SER A 199 8.11 -16.36 9.51
N LEU A 200 7.13 -15.43 9.56
CA LEU A 200 7.40 -13.99 9.45
C LEU A 200 8.12 -13.50 10.70
N GLU A 201 9.22 -12.76 10.52
CA GLU A 201 9.89 -12.09 11.63
C GLU A 201 9.09 -10.85 12.05
N ILE A 202 8.75 -10.79 13.35
CA ILE A 202 7.89 -9.73 13.89
C ILE A 202 8.74 -8.52 14.31
N ILE A 203 8.39 -7.36 13.78
CA ILE A 203 9.02 -6.08 14.12
C ILE A 203 7.94 -5.13 14.65
N LYS A 204 8.19 -4.54 15.81
CA LYS A 204 7.26 -3.61 16.46
C LYS A 204 7.72 -2.17 16.24
N LEU A 205 6.86 -1.37 15.61
CA LEU A 205 7.00 0.07 15.37
C LEU A 205 6.24 0.91 16.42
#